data_AF-A0A5E6MFC4-F1
#
_entry.id   AF-A0A5E6MFC4-F1
#
_cell.length_a   1.000
_cell.length_b   1.000
_cell.length_c   1.000
_cell.angle_alpha   90.00
_cell.angle_beta   90.00
_cell.angle_gamma   90.00
#
_symmetry.space_group_name_H-M   'P 1'
#
loop_
_entity.id
_entity.type
_entity.pdbx_description
1 polymer ?
#
loop_
_entity_poly.entity_id
_entity_poly.type
_entity_poly.pdbx_seq_one_letter_code
_entity_poly.pdbx_strand_id
1 'polypeptide(L)'
;MSREPHPELFEELRGNIGRWAPAAGFAEVDAVEAAATSEDGSIEFETPECFGGNRGTGRVRTSGGFCKGNSALLVQAVRLENLLKDRPVGVMKVDVEGHELSVFEGCGSLLAAGRVRDMLFECFLPHPNPVTEHLHACGYSLFQVQVRPTGPFPVLLPMVERGGTNENLLATREPERLMERFRRPGWLCLRGKRVLR
;
A
#
# COMPACT_ATOMS: atom_id res chain seq x y z
N MET A 1 11.11 4.38 -1.40
CA MET A 1 10.44 5.46 -0.64
C MET A 1 9.42 4.82 0.28
N SER A 2 9.27 5.32 1.51
CA SER A 2 8.29 4.87 2.51
C SER A 2 7.58 6.08 3.13
N ARG A 3 6.34 5.89 3.59
CA ARG A 3 5.52 6.94 4.23
C ARG A 3 4.94 6.40 5.53
N GLU A 4 5.03 7.20 6.59
CA GLU A 4 4.49 6.88 7.91
C GLU A 4 4.06 8.19 8.57
N PRO A 5 2.76 8.46 8.73
CA PRO A 5 2.27 9.72 9.30
C PRO A 5 2.42 9.81 10.82
N HIS A 6 2.48 8.70 11.55
CA HIS A 6 2.52 8.72 13.00
C HIS A 6 3.95 9.03 13.48
N PRO A 7 4.19 10.13 14.23
CA PRO A 7 5.56 10.57 14.56
C PRO A 7 6.42 9.52 15.27
N GLU A 8 5.85 8.80 16.24
CA GLU A 8 6.58 7.71 16.94
C GLU A 8 6.98 6.57 15.99
N LEU A 9 6.06 6.12 15.13
CA LEU A 9 6.32 5.07 14.16
C LEU A 9 7.30 5.53 13.08
N PHE A 10 7.26 6.81 12.72
CA PHE A 10 8.21 7.40 11.78
C PHE A 10 9.63 7.37 12.33
N GLU A 11 9.83 7.69 13.60
CA GLU A 11 11.15 7.58 14.24
C GLU A 11 11.62 6.12 14.33
N GLU A 12 10.72 5.16 14.58
CA GLU A 12 11.05 3.73 14.49
C GLU A 12 11.47 3.31 13.06
N LEU A 13 10.72 3.75 12.05
CA LEU A 13 11.03 3.53 10.64
C LEU A 13 12.41 4.09 10.29
N ARG A 14 12.73 5.31 10.74
CA ARG A 14 14.05 5.91 10.55
C ARG A 14 15.15 5.09 11.23
N GLY A 15 14.91 4.62 12.45
CA GLY A 15 15.82 3.71 13.15
C GLY A 15 16.05 2.41 12.40
N ASN A 16 15.01 1.82 11.82
CA ASN A 16 15.10 0.63 10.97
C ASN A 16 15.94 0.90 9.72
N ILE A 17 15.67 2.00 9.01
CA ILE A 17 16.42 2.40 7.81
C ILE A 17 17.90 2.62 8.15
N GLY A 18 18.21 3.29 9.26
CA GLY A 18 19.59 3.51 9.70
C GLY A 18 20.36 2.21 9.96
N ARG A 19 19.68 1.16 10.46
CA ARG A 19 20.26 -0.17 10.64
C ARG A 19 20.48 -0.92 9.32
N TRP A 20 19.61 -0.70 8.32
CA TRP A 20 19.69 -1.38 7.03
C TRP A 20 20.60 -0.70 6.02
N ALA A 21 20.74 0.63 6.09
CA ALA A 21 21.56 1.42 5.17
C ALA A 21 23.01 0.89 4.97
N PRO A 22 23.75 0.45 6.01
CA PRO A 22 25.10 -0.09 5.81
C PRO A 22 25.12 -1.54 5.31
N ALA A 23 23.99 -2.25 5.29
CA ALA A 23 23.94 -3.67 4.93
C ALA A 23 23.96 -3.86 3.41
N ALA A 24 24.86 -4.74 2.93
CA ALA A 24 24.96 -5.05 1.51
C ALA A 24 23.64 -5.63 0.96
N GLY A 25 23.16 -5.06 -0.15
CA GLY A 25 21.98 -5.54 -0.85
C GLY A 25 20.66 -4.87 -0.47
N PHE A 26 20.68 -3.81 0.34
CA PHE A 26 19.55 -2.90 0.53
C PHE A 26 19.72 -1.68 -0.37
N ALA A 27 18.61 -1.22 -0.97
CA ALA A 27 18.56 0.04 -1.69
C ALA A 27 18.39 1.21 -0.71
N GLU A 28 18.73 2.41 -1.15
CA GLU A 28 18.45 3.63 -0.40
C GLU A 28 16.94 3.78 -0.16
N VAL A 29 16.56 4.11 1.08
CA VAL A 29 15.17 4.30 1.48
C VAL A 29 14.96 5.75 1.91
N ASP A 30 14.29 6.50 1.04
CA ASP A 30 13.74 7.82 1.37
C ASP A 30 12.45 7.64 2.20
N ALA A 31 12.45 8.11 3.44
CA ALA A 31 11.29 8.04 4.34
C ALA A 31 10.75 9.43 4.62
N VAL A 32 9.43 9.57 4.59
CA VAL A 32 8.79 10.86 4.86
C VAL A 32 7.60 10.72 5.79
N GLU A 33 7.55 11.63 6.76
CA GLU A 33 6.51 11.76 7.77
C GLU A 33 5.30 12.49 7.19
N ALA A 34 4.47 11.76 6.44
CA ALA A 34 3.24 12.31 5.89
C ALA A 34 2.26 11.20 5.49
N ALA A 35 0.97 11.49 5.66
CA ALA A 35 -0.12 10.68 5.12
C ALA A 35 -0.25 10.91 3.61
N ALA A 36 -0.29 9.82 2.83
CA ALA A 36 -0.68 9.88 1.44
C ALA A 36 -2.19 10.05 1.33
N THR A 37 -2.65 11.01 0.53
CA THR A 37 -4.09 11.31 0.36
C THR A 37 -4.32 12.05 -0.97
N SER A 38 -5.56 12.45 -1.22
CA SER A 38 -6.00 13.19 -2.42
C SER A 38 -5.68 14.68 -2.40
N GLU A 39 -5.30 15.24 -1.25
CA GLU A 39 -5.07 16.69 -1.05
C GLU A 39 -3.84 16.97 -0.19
N ASP A 40 -3.12 18.07 -0.46
CA ASP A 40 -2.05 18.52 0.44
C ASP A 40 -2.63 19.30 1.62
N GLY A 41 -1.97 19.25 2.78
CA GLY A 41 -2.35 20.05 3.93
C GLY A 41 -2.11 19.33 5.24
N SER A 42 -3.05 19.41 6.16
CA SER A 42 -3.01 18.66 7.42
C SER A 42 -4.30 17.88 7.58
N ILE A 43 -4.18 16.65 8.09
CA ILE A 43 -5.32 15.75 8.27
C ILE A 43 -5.28 15.13 9.65
N GLU A 44 -6.46 14.83 10.19
CA GLU A 44 -6.56 14.09 11.45
C GLU A 44 -6.25 12.61 11.20
N PHE A 45 -5.28 12.09 11.95
CA PHE A 45 -4.92 10.69 12.01
C PHE A 45 -5.34 10.14 13.37
N GLU A 46 -6.20 9.13 13.38
CA GLU A 46 -6.68 8.51 14.60
C GLU A 46 -5.84 7.29 14.98
N THR A 47 -5.59 7.15 16.27
CA THR A 47 -5.08 5.92 16.87
C THR A 47 -6.19 5.31 17.73
N PRO A 48 -6.74 4.14 17.35
CA PRO A 48 -7.82 3.51 18.11
C PRO A 48 -7.32 3.00 19.46
N GLU A 49 -8.24 2.67 20.37
CA GLU A 49 -7.89 2.13 21.70
C GLU A 49 -6.95 0.91 21.63
N CYS A 50 -7.11 0.07 20.61
CA CYS A 50 -6.26 -1.11 20.38
C CYS A 50 -4.86 -0.80 19.82
N PHE A 51 -4.54 0.46 19.50
CA PHE A 51 -3.27 0.88 18.91
C PHE A 51 -2.05 0.46 19.74
N GLY A 52 -2.18 0.49 21.08
CA GLY A 52 -1.12 0.04 21.98
C GLY A 52 -0.74 -1.43 21.82
N GLY A 53 -1.67 -2.29 21.38
CA GLY A 53 -1.44 -3.70 21.08
C GLY A 53 -1.21 -4.00 19.59
N ASN A 54 -1.79 -3.20 18.70
CA ASN A 54 -1.59 -3.30 17.25
C ASN A 54 -1.44 -1.90 16.63
N ARG A 55 -0.19 -1.44 16.52
CA ARG A 55 0.16 -0.12 15.97
C ARG A 55 -0.13 0.02 14.47
N GLY A 56 -0.46 -1.07 13.77
CA GLY A 56 -0.89 -1.04 12.37
C GLY A 56 -2.32 -0.50 12.16
N THR A 57 -3.11 -0.36 13.23
CA THR A 57 -4.51 0.07 13.16
C THR A 57 -4.72 1.59 13.05
N GLY A 58 -3.64 2.37 13.05
CA GLY A 58 -3.72 3.82 12.89
C GLY A 58 -4.21 4.19 11.48
N ARG A 59 -5.10 5.18 11.38
CA ARG A 59 -5.74 5.53 10.10
C ARG A 59 -6.11 6.99 9.99
N VAL A 60 -6.25 7.47 8.75
CA VAL A 60 -6.83 8.79 8.49
C VAL A 60 -8.29 8.80 8.93
N ARG A 61 -8.70 9.86 9.63
CA ARG A 61 -10.06 9.99 10.11
C ARG A 61 -11.02 10.27 8.96
N THR A 62 -12.04 9.43 8.81
CA THR A 62 -13.19 9.67 7.92
C THR A 62 -14.37 10.25 8.70
N SER A 63 -15.29 10.93 7.99
CA SER A 63 -16.51 11.53 8.54
C SER A 63 -17.31 10.58 9.45
N GLY A 64 -17.15 10.74 10.75
CA GLY A 64 -17.74 9.90 11.79
C GLY A 64 -17.00 10.19 13.09
N GLY A 65 -17.71 10.63 14.13
CA GLY A 65 -17.10 11.05 15.39
C GLY A 65 -16.16 9.98 16.00
N PHE A 66 -15.30 10.39 16.93
CA PHE A 66 -14.44 9.45 17.64
C PHE A 66 -15.28 8.36 18.29
N CYS A 67 -14.91 7.09 18.10
CA CYS A 67 -15.28 6.09 19.08
C CYS A 67 -14.63 6.51 20.42
N LYS A 68 -15.38 6.46 21.53
CA LYS A 68 -14.82 6.75 22.86
C LYS A 68 -13.55 5.90 23.06
N GLY A 69 -12.43 6.55 23.39
CA GLY A 69 -11.14 5.88 23.61
C GLY A 69 -10.09 6.10 22.51
N ASN A 70 -10.47 6.68 21.36
CA ASN A 70 -9.51 7.02 20.31
C ASN A 70 -8.78 8.33 20.61
N SER A 71 -7.49 8.41 20.26
CA SER A 71 -6.76 9.68 20.22
C SER A 71 -6.57 10.13 18.76
N ALA A 72 -6.44 11.43 18.54
CA ALA A 72 -6.17 11.99 17.22
C ALA A 72 -4.94 12.89 17.25
N LEU A 73 -4.21 12.84 16.14
CA LEU A 73 -3.02 13.60 15.86
C LEU A 73 -3.30 14.40 14.57
N LEU A 74 -2.86 15.65 14.52
CA LEU A 74 -2.82 16.35 13.24
C LEU A 74 -1.49 16.01 12.55
N VAL A 75 -1.56 15.41 11.36
CA VAL A 75 -0.38 14.98 10.59
C VAL A 75 -0.32 15.68 9.25
N GLN A 76 0.88 15.77 8.67
CA GLN A 76 1.04 16.30 7.31
C GLN A 76 0.37 15.37 6.30
N ALA A 77 -0.40 15.95 5.39
CA ALA A 77 -1.04 15.29 4.27
C ALA A 77 -0.38 15.73 2.95
N VAL A 78 -0.18 14.79 2.04
CA VAL A 78 0.47 15.03 0.76
C VAL A 78 -0.17 14.19 -0.35
N ARG A 79 -0.32 14.82 -1.52
CA ARG A 79 -0.63 14.09 -2.76
C ARG A 79 0.56 13.29 -3.22
N LEU A 80 0.35 12.00 -3.51
CA LEU A 80 1.41 11.14 -4.06
C LEU A 80 1.95 11.66 -5.38
N GLU A 81 1.12 12.30 -6.21
CA GLU A 81 1.54 12.91 -7.46
C GLU A 81 2.64 13.96 -7.29
N ASN A 82 2.55 14.82 -6.27
CA ASN A 82 3.54 15.86 -6.01
C ASN A 82 4.91 15.28 -5.63
N LEU A 83 4.91 14.11 -4.99
CA LEU A 83 6.11 13.44 -4.50
C LEU A 83 6.78 12.61 -5.58
N LEU A 84 5.98 11.83 -6.31
CA LEU A 84 6.47 10.96 -7.37
C LEU A 84 6.81 11.74 -8.63
N LYS A 85 6.08 12.83 -8.90
CA LYS A 85 6.15 13.58 -10.16
C LYS A 85 6.05 12.59 -11.32
N ASP A 86 6.94 12.68 -12.29
CA ASP A 86 7.02 11.77 -13.45
C ASP A 86 7.82 10.47 -13.22
N ARG A 87 8.28 10.19 -12.00
CA ARG A 87 9.15 9.03 -11.76
C ARG A 87 8.36 7.71 -11.93
N PRO A 88 8.85 6.76 -12.74
CA PRO A 88 8.20 5.46 -12.85
C PRO A 88 8.35 4.66 -11.55
N VAL A 89 7.26 4.05 -11.11
CA VAL A 89 7.18 3.19 -9.92
C VAL A 89 6.95 1.76 -10.37
N GLY A 90 7.93 0.89 -10.10
CA GLY A 90 7.81 -0.52 -10.42
C GLY A 90 6.78 -1.25 -9.57
N VAL A 91 6.77 -0.98 -8.26
CA VAL A 91 5.84 -1.58 -7.29
C VAL A 91 5.47 -0.51 -6.26
N MET A 92 4.19 -0.40 -5.94
CA MET A 92 3.67 0.44 -4.86
C MET A 92 2.90 -0.46 -3.88
N LYS A 93 3.22 -0.37 -2.59
CA LYS A 93 2.38 -0.97 -1.53
C LYS A 93 1.51 0.14 -0.93
N VAL A 94 0.22 -0.11 -0.78
CA VAL A 94 -0.74 0.79 -0.12
C VAL A 94 -1.46 0.01 0.96
N ASP A 95 -1.22 0.37 2.21
CA ASP A 95 -1.73 -0.33 3.38
C ASP A 95 -2.18 0.76 4.37
N VAL A 96 -3.38 1.27 4.12
CA VAL A 96 -3.90 2.49 4.76
C VAL A 96 -5.34 2.30 5.24
N GLU A 97 -5.64 1.22 5.94
CA GLU A 97 -6.85 1.02 6.78
C GLU A 97 -8.12 1.80 6.36
N GLY A 98 -8.58 1.63 5.11
CA GLY A 98 -9.82 2.21 4.58
C GLY A 98 -9.68 3.55 3.85
N HIS A 99 -8.47 4.08 3.69
CA HIS A 99 -8.17 5.34 3.00
C HIS A 99 -7.57 5.14 1.59
N GLU A 100 -7.66 3.92 1.05
CA GLU A 100 -6.99 3.55 -0.19
C GLU A 100 -7.49 4.34 -1.40
N LEU A 101 -8.80 4.60 -1.48
CA LEU A 101 -9.37 5.36 -2.59
C LEU A 101 -8.75 6.75 -2.69
N SER A 102 -8.66 7.47 -1.58
CA SER A 102 -8.10 8.82 -1.54
C SER A 102 -6.59 8.82 -1.90
N VAL A 103 -5.84 7.79 -1.49
CA VAL A 103 -4.44 7.61 -1.91
C VAL A 103 -4.34 7.49 -3.43
N PHE A 104 -5.20 6.68 -4.06
CA PHE A 104 -5.17 6.48 -5.50
C PHE A 104 -5.67 7.70 -6.27
N GLU A 105 -6.70 8.38 -5.80
CA GLU A 105 -7.17 9.66 -6.36
C GLU A 105 -6.05 10.72 -6.32
N GLY A 106 -5.26 10.75 -5.24
CA GLY A 106 -4.08 11.61 -5.09
C GLY A 106 -2.93 11.34 -6.06
N CYS A 107 -2.99 10.27 -6.84
CA CYS A 107 -2.08 9.99 -7.95
C CYS A 107 -2.77 9.57 -9.25
N GLY A 108 -4.03 9.94 -9.44
CA GLY A 108 -4.85 9.49 -10.58
C GLY A 108 -4.24 9.76 -11.96
N SER A 109 -3.56 10.89 -12.17
CA SER A 109 -2.88 11.20 -13.43
C SER A 109 -1.72 10.23 -13.73
N LEU A 110 -0.95 9.85 -12.69
CA LEU A 110 0.16 8.91 -12.77
C LEU A 110 -0.34 7.51 -13.06
N LEU A 111 -1.46 7.13 -12.43
CA LEU A 111 -2.14 5.86 -12.68
C LEU A 111 -2.66 5.81 -14.13
N ALA A 112 -3.35 6.85 -14.60
CA ALA A 112 -3.84 6.95 -15.97
C ALA A 112 -2.70 6.91 -17.01
N ALA A 113 -1.57 7.56 -16.71
CA ALA A 113 -0.37 7.54 -17.54
C ALA A 113 0.45 6.24 -17.42
N GLY A 114 0.07 5.30 -16.54
CA GLY A 114 0.79 4.04 -16.35
C GLY A 114 2.16 4.17 -15.73
N ARG A 115 2.37 5.22 -14.93
CA ARG A 115 3.64 5.44 -14.22
C ARG A 115 3.85 4.45 -13.09
N VAL A 116 2.78 3.85 -12.55
CA VAL A 116 2.86 2.79 -11.53
C VAL A 116 2.54 1.45 -12.19
N ARG A 117 3.48 0.50 -12.21
CA ARG A 117 3.28 -0.77 -12.92
C ARG A 117 2.43 -1.75 -12.11
N ASP A 118 2.85 -2.04 -10.88
CA ASP A 118 2.25 -3.01 -9.97
C ASP A 118 1.86 -2.32 -8.65
N MET A 119 0.65 -2.55 -8.16
CA MET A 119 0.16 -2.05 -6.87
C MET A 119 -0.33 -3.21 -6.02
N LEU A 120 0.16 -3.34 -4.80
CA LEU A 120 -0.31 -4.30 -3.80
C LEU A 120 -1.00 -3.53 -2.68
N PHE A 121 -2.24 -3.85 -2.36
CA PHE A 121 -3.00 -3.12 -1.37
C PHE A 121 -4.01 -3.98 -0.62
N GLU A 122 -4.38 -3.52 0.57
CA GLU A 122 -5.43 -4.14 1.36
C GLU A 122 -6.76 -3.40 1.17
N CYS A 123 -7.87 -4.13 1.08
CA CYS A 123 -9.19 -3.51 0.92
C CYS A 123 -10.28 -4.37 1.56
N PHE A 124 -10.82 -3.91 2.68
CA PHE A 124 -11.84 -4.64 3.43
C PHE A 124 -13.26 -4.44 2.87
N LEU A 125 -13.42 -3.77 1.73
CA LEU A 125 -14.71 -3.59 1.08
C LEU A 125 -15.07 -4.82 0.22
N PRO A 126 -16.35 -5.23 0.16
CA PRO A 126 -16.80 -6.24 -0.80
C PRO A 126 -16.47 -5.84 -2.24
N HIS A 127 -16.09 -6.79 -3.09
CA HIS A 127 -15.83 -6.52 -4.51
C HIS A 127 -17.13 -6.64 -5.35
N PRO A 128 -17.37 -5.77 -6.35
CA PRO A 128 -16.62 -4.56 -6.68
C PRO A 128 -16.86 -3.44 -5.66
N ASN A 129 -15.87 -2.56 -5.53
CA ASN A 129 -15.90 -1.37 -4.68
C ASN A 129 -15.24 -0.16 -5.35
N PRO A 130 -15.40 1.06 -4.81
CA PRO A 130 -14.86 2.27 -5.41
C PRO A 130 -13.35 2.24 -5.71
N VAL A 131 -12.54 1.56 -4.87
CA VAL A 131 -11.09 1.42 -5.08
C VAL A 131 -10.83 0.59 -6.34
N THR A 132 -11.45 -0.59 -6.44
CA THR A 132 -11.30 -1.48 -7.58
C THR A 132 -11.85 -0.86 -8.87
N GLU A 133 -12.96 -0.14 -8.80
CA GLU A 133 -13.55 0.58 -9.94
C GLU A 133 -12.63 1.69 -10.45
N HIS A 134 -12.05 2.48 -9.55
CA HIS A 134 -11.09 3.54 -9.89
C HIS A 134 -9.86 2.95 -10.61
N LEU A 135 -9.25 1.92 -10.04
CA LEU A 135 -8.07 1.28 -10.64
C LEU A 135 -8.38 0.62 -11.99
N HIS A 136 -9.53 -0.03 -12.11
CA HIS A 136 -9.99 -0.61 -13.37
C HIS A 136 -10.21 0.48 -14.45
N ALA A 137 -10.82 1.61 -14.09
CA ALA A 137 -10.99 2.75 -14.97
C ALA A 137 -9.65 3.35 -15.44
N CYS A 138 -8.61 3.28 -14.60
CA CYS A 138 -7.23 3.62 -14.97
C CYS A 138 -6.52 2.54 -15.81
N GLY A 139 -7.20 1.48 -16.25
CA GLY A 139 -6.67 0.45 -17.13
C GLY A 139 -5.88 -0.66 -16.44
N TYR A 140 -6.05 -0.85 -15.12
CA TYR A 140 -5.41 -1.94 -14.40
C TYR A 140 -6.25 -3.21 -14.41
N SER A 141 -5.59 -4.35 -14.54
CA SER A 141 -6.17 -5.66 -14.23
C SER A 141 -6.02 -5.96 -12.75
N LEU A 142 -7.09 -6.46 -12.12
CA LEU A 142 -7.14 -6.73 -10.69
C LEU A 142 -7.03 -8.22 -10.39
N PHE A 143 -6.28 -8.55 -9.35
CA PHE A 143 -6.08 -9.90 -8.87
C PHE A 143 -6.23 -9.93 -7.35
N GLN A 144 -6.80 -11.01 -6.82
CA GLN A 144 -6.68 -11.36 -5.41
C GLN A 144 -5.42 -12.20 -5.22
N VAL A 145 -4.56 -11.85 -4.26
CA VAL A 145 -3.38 -12.66 -3.92
C VAL A 145 -3.79 -13.69 -2.86
N GLN A 146 -3.89 -14.95 -3.27
CA GLN A 146 -4.22 -16.05 -2.36
C GLN A 146 -2.95 -16.68 -1.80
N VAL A 147 -2.96 -17.03 -0.52
CA VAL A 147 -1.90 -17.83 0.09
C VAL A 147 -2.19 -19.31 -0.14
N ARG A 148 -1.24 -20.03 -0.77
CA ARG A 148 -1.29 -21.48 -0.95
C ARG A 148 -0.09 -22.12 -0.24
N PRO A 149 -0.12 -23.44 0.05
CA PRO A 149 1.04 -24.14 0.61
C PRO A 149 2.31 -23.99 -0.24
N THR A 150 2.15 -23.81 -1.56
CA THR A 150 3.24 -23.58 -2.51
C THR A 150 3.65 -22.12 -2.66
N GLY A 151 3.14 -21.21 -1.80
CA GLY A 151 3.40 -19.77 -1.87
C GLY A 151 2.20 -18.94 -2.35
N PRO A 152 2.38 -17.62 -2.52
CA PRO A 152 1.32 -16.73 -2.97
C PRO A 152 0.96 -17.00 -4.44
N PHE A 153 -0.32 -16.81 -4.79
CA PHE A 153 -0.81 -17.00 -6.15
C PHE A 153 -1.90 -15.97 -6.50
N PRO A 154 -1.75 -15.19 -7.59
CA PRO A 154 -2.74 -14.22 -8.01
C PRO A 154 -3.89 -14.94 -8.73
N VAL A 155 -5.13 -14.60 -8.35
CA VAL A 155 -6.35 -15.03 -9.02
C VAL A 155 -7.01 -13.80 -9.61
N LEU A 156 -7.28 -13.82 -10.92
CA LEU A 156 -7.92 -12.70 -11.61
C LEU A 156 -9.27 -12.40 -10.94
N LEU A 157 -9.53 -11.12 -10.69
CA LEU A 157 -10.74 -10.65 -10.04
C LEU A 157 -11.61 -9.89 -11.06
N PRO A 158 -12.66 -10.53 -11.62
CA PRO A 158 -13.51 -9.90 -12.62
C PRO A 158 -14.41 -8.83 -12.02
N MET A 159 -14.60 -7.70 -12.71
CA MET A 159 -15.43 -6.58 -12.21
C MET A 159 -16.92 -6.87 -12.11
N VAL A 160 -17.41 -7.93 -12.76
CA VAL A 160 -18.84 -8.28 -12.82
C VAL A 160 -19.27 -9.23 -11.70
N GLU A 161 -18.35 -9.91 -11.04
CA GLU A 161 -18.67 -10.88 -10.00
C GLU A 161 -18.68 -10.21 -8.63
N ARG A 162 -19.75 -10.43 -7.87
CA ARG A 162 -19.81 -9.99 -6.48
C ARG A 162 -19.06 -10.98 -5.60
N GLY A 163 -18.07 -10.48 -4.88
CA GLY A 163 -17.25 -11.26 -3.96
C GLY A 163 -17.42 -10.84 -2.49
N GLY A 164 -16.81 -11.61 -1.60
CA GLY A 164 -16.61 -11.20 -0.21
C GLY A 164 -15.54 -10.10 -0.07
N THR A 165 -15.15 -9.84 1.17
CA THR A 165 -14.04 -8.93 1.48
C THR A 165 -12.71 -9.54 1.03
N ASN A 166 -11.89 -8.77 0.31
CA ASN A 166 -10.60 -9.23 -0.22
C ASN A 166 -9.44 -8.47 0.43
N GLU A 167 -8.79 -9.08 1.41
CA GLU A 167 -7.74 -8.40 2.19
C GLU A 167 -6.47 -8.12 1.40
N ASN A 168 -6.14 -8.89 0.35
CA ASN A 168 -4.88 -8.74 -0.38
C ASN A 168 -5.14 -8.67 -1.89
N LEU A 169 -5.11 -7.46 -2.43
CA LEU A 169 -5.36 -7.17 -3.84
C LEU A 169 -4.10 -6.70 -4.54
N LEU A 170 -4.00 -7.07 -5.82
CA LEU A 170 -2.92 -6.66 -6.71
C LEU A 170 -3.52 -6.09 -8.00
N ALA A 171 -3.19 -4.84 -8.30
CA ALA A 171 -3.49 -4.20 -9.57
C ALA A 171 -2.24 -4.13 -10.44
N THR A 172 -2.32 -4.53 -11.70
CA THR A 172 -1.19 -4.43 -12.64
C THR A 172 -1.63 -4.01 -14.04
N ARG A 173 -0.76 -3.29 -14.74
CA ARG A 173 -0.89 -3.04 -16.18
C ARG A 173 -0.28 -4.14 -17.05
N GLU A 174 0.47 -5.06 -16.45
CA GLU A 174 1.19 -6.12 -17.16
C GLU A 174 0.78 -7.52 -16.63
N PRO A 175 -0.48 -7.94 -16.84
CA PRO A 175 -1.01 -9.20 -16.26
C PRO A 175 -0.23 -10.43 -16.72
N GLU A 176 0.23 -10.48 -17.98
CA GLU A 176 1.03 -11.61 -18.48
C GLU A 176 2.38 -11.73 -17.76
N ARG A 177 3.08 -10.60 -17.57
CA ARG A 177 4.33 -10.54 -16.78
C ARG A 177 4.09 -10.97 -15.35
N LEU A 178 2.98 -10.52 -14.74
CA LEU A 178 2.61 -10.91 -13.39
C LEU A 178 2.49 -12.44 -13.30
N MET A 179 1.65 -13.04 -14.15
CA MET A 179 1.44 -14.49 -14.15
C MET A 179 2.74 -15.27 -14.37
N GLU A 180 3.61 -14.80 -15.27
CA GLU A 180 4.95 -15.38 -15.47
C GLU A 180 5.78 -15.40 -14.18
N ARG A 181 5.80 -14.28 -13.43
CA ARG A 181 6.57 -14.18 -12.18
C ARG A 181 6.06 -15.10 -11.08
N PHE A 182 4.76 -15.40 -11.08
CA PHE A 182 4.14 -16.33 -10.15
C PHE A 182 4.21 -17.80 -10.57
N ARG A 183 4.80 -18.13 -11.74
CA ARG A 183 5.06 -19.52 -12.14
C ARG A 183 6.06 -20.23 -11.23
N ARG A 184 6.98 -19.49 -10.61
CA ARG A 184 7.96 -20.06 -9.68
C ARG A 184 7.34 -20.22 -8.29
N PRO A 185 7.18 -21.45 -7.78
CA PRO A 185 6.58 -21.66 -6.47
C PRO A 185 7.53 -21.26 -5.32
N GLY A 186 6.91 -20.94 -4.20
CA GLY A 186 7.52 -20.74 -2.88
C GLY A 186 7.73 -19.27 -2.52
N TRP A 187 8.07 -19.06 -1.25
CA TRP A 187 8.39 -17.75 -0.69
C TRP A 187 9.82 -17.35 -1.04
N LEU A 188 10.00 -16.67 -2.18
CA LEU A 188 11.32 -16.31 -2.69
C LEU A 188 12.10 -15.39 -1.72
N CYS A 189 11.41 -14.57 -0.93
CA CYS A 189 12.02 -13.71 0.08
C CYS A 189 12.64 -14.47 1.25
N LEU A 190 12.22 -15.71 1.51
CA LEU A 190 12.76 -16.57 2.58
C LEU A 190 13.93 -17.42 2.11
N ARG A 191 14.24 -17.41 0.81
CA ARG A 191 15.42 -18.08 0.28
C ARG A 191 16.63 -17.22 0.64
N GLY A 192 17.33 -17.60 1.72
CA GLY A 192 18.55 -16.92 2.14
C GLY A 192 19.53 -16.77 0.97
N LYS A 193 20.07 -15.55 0.78
CA LYS A 193 21.21 -15.37 -0.12
C LYS A 193 22.37 -16.21 0.45
N ARG A 194 22.85 -17.21 -0.30
CA ARG A 194 24.18 -17.77 -0.02
C ARG A 194 25.17 -16.62 -0.19
N VAL A 195 25.68 -16.10 0.91
CA VAL A 195 26.86 -15.24 0.90
C VAL A 195 28.00 -16.16 0.45
N LEU A 196 28.41 -16.04 -0.82
CA LEU A 196 29.71 -16.56 -1.23
C LEU A 196 30.74 -15.76 -0.43
N ARG A 197 31.38 -16.43 0.53
CA ARG A 197 32.56 -15.93 1.24
C ARG A 197 33.77 -16.05 0.34
#